data_AF-A0A919NZJ8-F1
#
_entry.id   AF-A0A919NZJ8-F1
#
_cell.length_a   1.000
_cell.length_b   1.000
_cell.length_c   1.000
_cell.angle_alpha   90.00
_cell.angle_beta   90.00
_cell.angle_gamma   90.00
#
_symmetry.space_group_name_H-M   'P 1'
#
loop_
_entity.id
_entity.type
_entity.pdbx_description
1 polymer ?
#
loop_
_entity_poly.entity_id
_entity_poly.type
_entity_poly.pdbx_seq_one_letter_code
_entity_poly.pdbx_strand_id
1 'polypeptide(L)'
;MSPLGEVLVGVVVAVGLVGVVVQVLPGALLVLGAVVVWGVVTGGVAGWTVVVVAVLATVAAEVGKYLLAGRHLKRAGVPSSTMIWGGLAGIVGFFVIPVVGLPVGFLLGTYLAELVRLRDGTTAWRATVAALQATGLTILVELAGALVSTAAWVVGLLVT
;
A
#
# COMPACT_ATOMS: atom_id res chain seq x y z
N MET A 1 -6.48 -26.65 9.13
CA MET A 1 -7.77 -25.93 9.26
C MET A 1 -8.86 -26.76 8.59
N SER A 2 -10.15 -26.39 8.61
CA SER A 2 -11.13 -27.07 7.75
C SER A 2 -11.04 -26.55 6.30
N PRO A 3 -11.44 -27.34 5.28
CA PRO A 3 -11.37 -26.89 3.88
C PRO A 3 -12.17 -25.62 3.60
N LEU A 4 -13.35 -25.49 4.23
CA LEU A 4 -14.17 -24.28 4.12
C LEU A 4 -13.43 -23.06 4.70
N GLY A 5 -12.71 -23.25 5.82
CA GLY A 5 -11.88 -22.19 6.37
C GLY A 5 -10.81 -21.75 5.37
N GLU A 6 -10.15 -22.68 4.70
CA GLU A 6 -9.06 -22.37 3.77
C GLU A 6 -9.56 -21.57 2.56
N VAL A 7 -10.75 -21.93 2.06
CA VAL A 7 -11.45 -21.14 1.05
C VAL A 7 -11.74 -19.72 1.54
N LEU A 8 -12.23 -19.57 2.78
CA LEU A 8 -12.48 -18.24 3.35
C LEU A 8 -11.21 -17.41 3.47
N VAL A 9 -10.09 -18.01 3.91
CA VAL A 9 -8.79 -17.34 3.94
C VAL A 9 -8.36 -16.93 2.54
N GLY A 10 -8.50 -17.80 1.54
CA GLY A 10 -8.23 -17.47 0.14
C GLY A 10 -9.06 -16.29 -0.37
N VAL A 11 -10.35 -16.22 -0.02
CA VAL A 11 -11.22 -15.09 -0.36
C VAL A 11 -10.74 -13.80 0.31
N VAL A 12 -10.41 -13.83 1.60
CA VAL A 12 -9.91 -12.64 2.32
C VAL A 12 -8.57 -12.18 1.74
N VAL A 13 -7.68 -13.12 1.38
CA VAL A 13 -6.41 -12.80 0.70
C VAL A 13 -6.68 -12.13 -0.65
N ALA A 14 -7.58 -12.67 -1.47
CA ALA A 14 -7.94 -12.08 -2.76
C ALA A 14 -8.51 -10.65 -2.61
N VAL A 15 -9.41 -10.45 -1.63
CA VAL A 15 -9.95 -9.13 -1.30
C VAL A 15 -8.83 -8.19 -0.80
N GLY A 16 -7.91 -8.69 0.01
CA GLY A 16 -6.76 -7.93 0.48
C GLY A 16 -5.84 -7.49 -0.66
N LEU A 17 -5.54 -8.38 -1.61
CA LEU A 17 -4.76 -8.06 -2.81
C LEU A 17 -5.45 -6.98 -3.66
N VAL A 18 -6.76 -7.10 -3.89
CA VAL A 18 -7.54 -6.05 -4.56
C VAL A 18 -7.44 -4.75 -3.77
N GLY A 19 -7.59 -4.81 -2.44
CA GLY A 19 -7.46 -3.67 -1.52
C GLY A 19 -6.14 -2.91 -1.66
N VAL A 20 -5.02 -3.62 -1.84
CA VAL A 20 -3.70 -3.02 -2.11
C VAL A 20 -3.72 -2.25 -3.44
N VAL A 21 -4.33 -2.79 -4.49
CA VAL A 21 -4.36 -2.12 -5.80
C VAL A 21 -5.29 -0.91 -5.78
N VAL A 22 -6.46 -1.03 -5.16
CA VAL A 22 -7.47 0.04 -5.16
C VAL A 22 -7.21 1.12 -4.10
N GLN A 23 -6.31 0.87 -3.14
CA GLN A 23 -5.91 1.80 -2.07
C GLN A 23 -7.08 2.31 -1.20
N VAL A 24 -8.20 1.57 -1.17
CA VAL A 24 -9.40 1.89 -0.36
C VAL A 24 -9.35 1.20 1.00
N LEU A 25 -8.84 -0.02 1.01
CA LEU A 25 -8.77 -0.89 2.18
C LEU A 25 -7.29 -1.12 2.53
N PRO A 26 -6.97 -1.37 3.81
CA PRO A 26 -5.61 -1.75 4.23
C PRO A 26 -5.30 -3.18 3.77
N GLY A 27 -5.13 -3.36 2.46
CA GLY A 27 -5.11 -4.65 1.80
C GLY A 27 -3.98 -5.56 2.29
N ALA A 28 -2.78 -5.02 2.48
CA ALA A 28 -1.64 -5.77 3.00
C ALA A 28 -1.90 -6.31 4.41
N LEU A 29 -2.57 -5.53 5.27
CA LEU A 29 -2.96 -5.96 6.61
C LEU A 29 -4.08 -7.00 6.58
N LEU A 30 -5.02 -6.92 5.62
CA LEU A 30 -6.03 -7.96 5.42
C LEU A 30 -5.39 -9.29 5.02
N VAL A 31 -4.45 -9.27 4.07
CA VAL A 31 -3.68 -10.47 3.67
C VAL A 31 -2.91 -11.02 4.87
N LEU A 32 -2.16 -10.17 5.58
CA LEU A 32 -1.41 -10.59 6.77
C LEU A 32 -2.34 -11.22 7.81
N GLY A 33 -3.45 -10.57 8.15
CA GLY A 33 -4.41 -11.05 9.14
C GLY A 33 -4.99 -12.42 8.76
N ALA A 34 -5.37 -12.61 7.51
CA ALA A 34 -5.89 -13.89 7.02
C ALA A 34 -4.84 -15.01 7.13
N VAL A 35 -3.61 -14.73 6.70
CA VAL A 35 -2.49 -15.70 6.75
C VAL A 35 -2.09 -16.01 8.20
N VAL A 36 -2.11 -15.01 9.09
CA VAL A 36 -1.82 -15.21 10.52
C VAL A 36 -2.88 -16.08 11.17
N VAL A 37 -4.17 -15.82 10.91
CA VAL A 37 -5.27 -16.65 11.42
C VAL A 37 -5.11 -18.09 10.94
N TRP A 38 -4.85 -18.30 9.63
CA TRP A 38 -4.60 -19.62 9.09
C TRP A 38 -3.42 -20.31 9.78
N GLY A 39 -2.28 -19.63 9.91
CA GLY A 39 -1.06 -20.21 10.47
C GLY A 39 -1.20 -20.56 11.96
N VAL A 40 -1.89 -19.73 12.74
CA VAL A 40 -2.17 -20.01 14.16
C VAL A 40 -3.14 -21.18 14.33
N VAL A 41 -4.18 -21.26 13.49
CA VAL A 41 -5.18 -22.35 13.56
C VAL A 41 -4.61 -23.67 13.06
N THR A 42 -3.80 -23.66 12.00
CA THR A 42 -3.12 -24.86 11.48
C THR A 42 -2.01 -25.32 12.44
N GLY A 43 -1.31 -24.38 13.07
CA GLY A 43 -0.28 -24.67 14.05
C GLY A 43 0.93 -25.41 13.46
N GLY A 44 1.75 -25.99 14.35
CA GLY A 44 2.96 -26.72 13.97
C GLY A 44 4.05 -25.85 13.35
N VAL A 45 5.16 -26.47 12.95
CA VAL A 45 6.31 -25.75 12.38
C VAL A 45 5.91 -25.00 11.11
N ALA A 46 5.17 -25.66 10.20
CA ALA A 46 4.73 -25.05 8.95
C ALA A 46 3.87 -23.80 9.16
N GLY A 47 2.84 -23.86 10.01
CA GLY A 47 1.97 -22.71 10.30
C GLY A 47 2.73 -21.51 10.86
N TRP A 48 3.62 -21.74 11.83
CA TRP A 48 4.44 -20.67 12.42
C TRP A 48 5.49 -20.11 11.45
N THR A 49 6.09 -20.95 10.59
CA THR A 49 7.00 -20.48 9.53
C THR A 49 6.29 -19.53 8.57
N VAL A 50 5.08 -19.89 8.12
CA VAL A 50 4.27 -19.03 7.24
C VAL A 50 3.93 -17.69 7.91
N VAL A 51 3.55 -17.70 9.19
CA VAL A 51 3.29 -16.49 9.98
C VAL A 51 4.51 -15.57 9.99
N VAL A 52 5.69 -16.11 10.33
CA VAL A 52 6.93 -15.32 10.40
C VAL A 52 7.26 -14.71 9.04
N VAL A 53 7.16 -15.48 7.96
CA VAL A 53 7.42 -14.98 6.60
C VAL A 53 6.44 -13.86 6.24
N ALA A 54 5.14 -14.04 6.50
CA ALA A 54 4.12 -13.04 6.19
C ALA A 54 4.32 -11.74 6.97
N VAL A 55 4.63 -11.83 8.27
CA VAL A 55 4.93 -10.67 9.11
C VAL A 55 6.16 -9.94 8.59
N LEU A 56 7.27 -10.65 8.32
CA LEU A 56 8.49 -10.03 7.83
C LEU A 56 8.29 -9.37 6.46
N ALA A 57 7.58 -10.04 5.55
CA ALA A 57 7.28 -9.49 4.22
C ALA A 57 6.43 -8.22 4.31
N THR A 58 5.41 -8.23 5.17
CA THR A 58 4.54 -7.06 5.37
C THR A 58 5.30 -5.91 6.01
N VAL A 59 6.06 -6.16 7.07
CA VAL A 59 6.89 -5.13 7.73
C VAL A 59 7.94 -4.57 6.77
N ALA A 60 8.59 -5.42 5.97
CA ALA A 60 9.57 -4.98 4.98
C ALA A 60 8.93 -4.11 3.90
N ALA A 61 7.73 -4.44 3.44
CA ALA A 61 6.98 -3.62 2.48
C ALA A 61 6.54 -2.29 3.09
N GLU A 62 6.02 -2.29 4.32
CA GLU A 62 5.65 -1.08 5.06
C GLU A 62 6.86 -0.15 5.24
N VAL A 63 8.02 -0.65 5.62
CA VAL A 63 9.23 0.17 5.72
C VAL A 63 9.73 0.60 4.34
N GLY A 64 9.75 -0.32 3.38
CA GLY A 64 10.25 -0.10 2.03
C GLY A 64 9.50 1.00 1.28
N LYS A 65 8.17 1.03 1.37
CA LYS A 65 7.34 2.02 0.66
C LYS A 65 7.66 3.44 1.11
N TYR A 66 7.86 3.68 2.41
CA TYR A 66 8.22 5.00 2.94
C TYR A 66 9.61 5.43 2.49
N LEU A 67 10.59 4.51 2.52
CA LEU A 67 11.96 4.80 2.09
C LEU A 67 12.01 5.11 0.59
N LEU A 68 11.30 4.35 -0.23
CA LEU A 68 11.32 4.46 -1.68
C LEU A 68 10.56 5.70 -2.16
N ALA A 69 9.33 5.92 -1.68
CA ALA A 69 8.54 7.10 -2.06
C ALA A 69 9.19 8.41 -1.60
N GLY A 70 9.70 8.44 -0.37
CA GLY A 70 10.41 9.61 0.16
C GLY A 70 11.68 9.92 -0.65
N ARG A 71 12.45 8.90 -1.06
CA ARG A 71 13.61 9.08 -1.94
C ARG A 71 13.21 9.55 -3.34
N HIS A 72 12.12 9.03 -3.91
CA HIS A 72 11.64 9.42 -5.23
C HIS A 72 11.22 10.89 -5.27
N LEU A 73 10.42 11.34 -4.30
CA LEU A 73 9.95 12.72 -4.20
C LEU A 73 11.11 13.71 -3.96
N LYS A 74 12.08 13.34 -3.11
CA LYS A 74 13.29 14.16 -2.90
C LYS A 74 14.13 14.30 -4.16
N ARG A 75 14.32 13.20 -4.92
CA ARG A 75 15.05 13.23 -6.20
C ARG A 75 14.33 14.06 -7.26
N ALA A 76 13.01 14.10 -7.23
CA ALA A 76 12.19 14.94 -8.11
C ALA A 76 12.19 16.44 -7.71
N GLY A 77 12.89 16.82 -6.63
CA GLY A 77 13.01 18.21 -6.20
C GLY A 77 11.75 18.79 -5.56
N VAL A 78 10.79 17.94 -5.15
CA VAL A 78 9.53 18.39 -4.54
C VAL A 78 9.80 18.83 -3.09
N PRO A 79 9.57 20.10 -2.72
CA PRO A 79 9.84 20.57 -1.37
C PRO A 79 8.90 19.97 -0.33
N SER A 80 9.39 19.84 0.91
CA SER A 80 8.60 19.32 2.03
C SER A 80 7.33 20.13 2.31
N SER A 81 7.36 21.45 2.10
CA SER A 81 6.20 22.31 2.24
C SER A 81 5.10 21.97 1.22
N THR A 82 5.46 21.71 -0.04
CA THR A 82 4.51 21.31 -1.09
C THR A 82 3.88 19.94 -0.76
N MET A 83 4.64 19.01 -0.20
CA MET A 83 4.11 17.72 0.28
C MET A 83 3.11 17.88 1.44
N ILE A 84 3.37 18.80 2.37
CA ILE A 84 2.47 19.09 3.49
C ILE A 84 1.14 19.68 2.97
N TRP A 85 1.21 20.68 2.08
CA TRP A 85 0.00 21.28 1.49
C TRP A 85 -0.80 20.28 0.65
N GLY A 86 -0.12 19.46 -0.15
CA GLY A 86 -0.74 18.33 -0.85
C GLY A 86 -1.42 17.38 0.14
N GLY A 87 -0.74 17.01 1.22
CA GLY A 87 -1.29 16.13 2.26
C GLY A 87 -2.57 16.69 2.90
N LEU A 88 -2.54 17.96 3.30
CA LEU A 88 -3.71 18.65 3.87
C LEU A 88 -4.87 18.73 2.88
N ALA A 89 -4.59 19.05 1.62
CA ALA A 89 -5.60 19.08 0.57
C ALA A 89 -6.17 17.68 0.29
N GLY A 90 -5.35 16.63 0.37
CA GLY A 90 -5.80 15.24 0.32
C GLY A 90 -6.75 14.90 1.47
N ILE A 91 -6.42 15.28 2.71
CA ILE A 91 -7.29 15.07 3.87
C ILE A 91 -8.65 15.74 3.66
N VAL A 92 -8.66 17.01 3.23
CA VAL A 92 -9.92 17.72 2.92
C VAL A 92 -10.67 17.01 1.80
N GLY A 93 -9.99 16.65 0.72
CA GLY A 93 -10.58 15.94 -0.41
C GLY A 93 -11.24 14.63 0.01
N PHE A 94 -10.64 13.85 0.92
CA PHE A 94 -11.22 12.62 1.45
C PHE A 94 -12.58 12.83 2.11
N PHE A 95 -12.75 13.91 2.88
CA PHE A 95 -14.03 14.23 3.51
C PHE A 95 -15.09 14.68 2.50
N VAL A 96 -14.68 15.26 1.37
CA VAL A 96 -15.59 15.70 0.30
C VAL A 96 -16.00 14.54 -0.62
N ILE A 97 -15.03 13.73 -1.03
CA ILE A 97 -15.22 12.56 -1.88
C ILE A 97 -14.61 11.37 -1.16
N PRO A 98 -15.42 10.57 -0.43
CA PRO A 98 -14.93 9.39 0.24
C PRO A 98 -14.16 8.50 -0.73
N VAL A 99 -13.14 7.80 -0.23
CA VAL A 99 -12.30 6.85 -0.97
C VAL A 99 -11.30 7.49 -1.93
N VAL A 100 -11.73 8.26 -2.93
CA VAL A 100 -10.83 8.82 -3.97
C VAL A 100 -10.39 10.25 -3.71
N GLY A 101 -11.03 10.94 -2.77
CA GLY A 101 -10.74 12.34 -2.47
C GLY A 101 -9.35 12.59 -1.92
N LEU A 102 -8.72 11.59 -1.29
CA LEU A 102 -7.36 11.72 -0.78
C LEU A 102 -6.32 11.78 -1.91
N PRO A 103 -6.24 10.81 -2.85
CA PRO A 103 -5.34 10.93 -3.99
C PRO A 103 -5.69 12.11 -4.91
N VAL A 104 -6.98 12.37 -5.14
CA VAL A 104 -7.41 13.51 -5.99
C VAL A 104 -7.05 14.85 -5.33
N GLY A 105 -7.37 15.03 -4.05
CA GLY A 105 -7.07 16.24 -3.29
C GLY A 105 -5.56 16.44 -3.13
N PHE A 106 -4.79 15.36 -2.95
CA PHE A 106 -3.33 15.42 -2.92
C PHE A 106 -2.78 15.90 -4.26
N LEU A 107 -3.12 15.23 -5.37
CA LEU A 107 -2.65 15.60 -6.71
C LEU A 107 -3.01 17.05 -7.07
N LEU A 108 -4.28 17.44 -6.86
CA LEU A 108 -4.73 18.80 -7.13
C LEU A 108 -4.07 19.84 -6.21
N GLY A 109 -3.96 19.55 -4.91
CA GLY A 109 -3.31 20.43 -3.95
C GLY A 109 -1.83 20.65 -4.28
N THR A 110 -1.12 19.57 -4.65
CA THR A 110 0.30 19.65 -5.07
C THR A 110 0.44 20.49 -6.33
N TYR A 111 -0.42 20.26 -7.34
CA TYR A 111 -0.41 21.03 -8.58
C TYR A 111 -0.67 22.52 -8.34
N LEU A 112 -1.72 22.85 -7.57
CA LEU A 112 -2.09 24.23 -7.28
C LEU A 112 -1.05 24.96 -6.43
N ALA A 113 -0.52 24.30 -5.39
CA ALA A 113 0.53 24.88 -4.55
C ALA A 113 1.78 25.23 -5.37
N GLU A 114 2.18 24.33 -6.27
CA GLU A 114 3.36 24.54 -7.11
C GLU A 114 3.10 25.55 -8.24
N LEU A 115 1.89 25.57 -8.80
CA LEU A 115 1.44 26.57 -9.78
C LEU A 115 1.43 27.98 -9.17
N VAL A 116 0.96 28.14 -7.93
CA VAL A 116 0.97 29.43 -7.23
C VAL A 116 2.39 29.87 -6.92
N ARG A 117 3.27 28.96 -6.50
CA ARG A 117 4.65 29.28 -6.13
C ARG A 117 5.52 29.63 -7.35
N LEU A 118 5.44 28.85 -8.42
CA LEU A 118 6.37 28.94 -9.56
C LEU A 118 5.77 29.67 -10.76
N ARG A 119 4.44 29.82 -10.83
CA ARG A 119 3.71 30.38 -11.99
C ARG A 119 4.06 29.73 -13.32
N ASP A 120 4.54 28.48 -13.29
CA ASP A 120 4.84 27.65 -14.45
C ASP A 120 4.11 26.31 -14.33
N GLY A 121 3.13 26.10 -15.21
CA GLY A 121 2.33 24.89 -15.26
C GLY A 121 3.13 23.64 -15.64
N THR A 122 4.24 23.80 -16.36
CA THR A 122 5.10 22.67 -16.77
C THR A 122 5.80 22.05 -15.56
N THR A 123 6.32 22.90 -14.67
CA THR A 123 6.99 22.45 -13.45
C THR A 123 5.99 21.88 -12.44
N ALA A 124 4.80 22.47 -12.32
CA ALA A 124 3.71 21.93 -11.49
C ALA A 124 3.24 20.55 -11.97
N TRP A 125 3.13 20.34 -13.28
CA TRP A 125 2.79 19.04 -13.86
C TRP A 125 3.85 17.97 -13.55
N ARG A 126 5.15 18.32 -13.68
CA ARG A 126 6.25 17.39 -13.33
C ARG A 126 6.20 16.95 -11.86
N ALA A 127 5.91 17.88 -10.94
CA ALA A 127 5.75 17.53 -9.52
C ALA A 127 4.57 16.58 -9.30
N THR A 128 3.45 16.80 -10.00
CA THR A 128 2.25 15.93 -9.96
C THR A 128 2.54 14.53 -10.50
N VAL A 129 3.27 14.42 -11.62
CA VAL A 129 3.70 13.14 -12.17
C VAL A 129 4.65 12.41 -11.21
N ALA A 130 5.58 13.12 -10.57
CA ALA A 130 6.47 12.52 -9.57
C ALA A 130 5.70 11.99 -8.35
N ALA A 131 4.66 12.70 -7.91
CA ALA A 131 3.74 12.25 -6.86
C ALA A 131 2.97 10.98 -7.28
N LEU A 132 2.46 10.93 -8.51
CA LEU A 132 1.78 9.76 -9.04
C LEU A 132 2.72 8.55 -9.13
N GLN A 133 3.96 8.76 -9.59
CA GLN A 133 4.98 7.71 -9.63
C GLN A 133 5.35 7.21 -8.23
N ALA A 134 5.48 8.12 -7.25
CA ALA A 134 5.72 7.73 -5.86
C ALA A 134 4.60 6.86 -5.33
N THR A 135 3.34 7.20 -5.63
CA THR A 135 2.16 6.40 -5.25
C THR A 135 2.16 5.03 -5.94
N GLY A 136 2.49 4.98 -7.24
CA GLY A 136 2.65 3.71 -7.95
C GLY A 136 3.74 2.82 -7.32
N LEU A 137 4.85 3.43 -6.90
CA LEU A 137 5.93 2.72 -6.22
C LEU A 137 5.51 2.19 -4.85
N THR A 138 4.71 2.92 -4.07
CA THR A 138 4.18 2.40 -2.80
C THR A 138 3.24 1.22 -3.02
N ILE A 139 2.35 1.29 -4.00
CA ILE A 139 1.43 0.19 -4.36
C ILE A 139 2.23 -1.06 -4.75
N LEU A 140 3.26 -0.91 -5.60
CA LEU A 140 4.09 -2.05 -6.03
C LEU A 140 4.80 -2.73 -4.85
N VAL A 141 5.30 -1.95 -3.91
CA VAL A 141 6.01 -2.47 -2.73
C VAL A 141 5.05 -3.20 -1.79
N GLU A 142 3.88 -2.60 -1.51
CA GLU A 142 2.83 -3.26 -0.72
C GLU A 142 2.36 -4.55 -1.37
N LEU A 143 2.14 -4.54 -2.70
CA LEU A 143 1.69 -5.69 -3.44
C LEU A 143 2.75 -6.81 -3.42
N ALA A 144 4.03 -6.47 -3.54
CA ALA A 144 5.12 -7.44 -3.41
C ALA A 144 5.11 -8.13 -2.02
N GLY A 145 4.98 -7.37 -0.93
CA GLY A 145 4.89 -7.94 0.42
C GLY A 145 3.66 -8.83 0.62
N ALA A 146 2.51 -8.41 0.09
CA ALA A 146 1.27 -9.19 0.12
C ALA A 146 1.36 -10.47 -0.71
N LEU A 147 2.01 -10.42 -1.89
CA LEU A 147 2.23 -11.59 -2.74
C LEU A 147 3.20 -12.58 -2.11
N VAL A 148 4.27 -12.12 -1.46
CA VAL A 148 5.19 -13.00 -0.71
C VAL A 148 4.44 -13.70 0.43
N SER A 149 3.61 -12.96 1.18
CA SER A 149 2.76 -13.53 2.24
C SER A 149 1.79 -14.57 1.70
N THR A 150 1.16 -14.27 0.56
CA THR A 150 0.23 -15.17 -0.14
C THR A 150 0.94 -16.43 -0.64
N ALA A 151 2.12 -16.29 -1.25
CA ALA A 151 2.90 -17.41 -1.74
C ALA A 151 3.36 -18.32 -0.60
N ALA A 152 3.81 -17.75 0.53
CA ALA A 152 4.16 -18.50 1.72
C ALA A 152 2.95 -19.31 2.24
N TRP A 153 1.77 -18.70 2.27
CA TRP A 153 0.53 -19.39 2.64
C TRP A 153 0.17 -20.53 1.68
N VAL A 154 0.22 -20.30 0.36
CA VAL A 154 -0.06 -21.36 -0.63
C VAL A 154 0.91 -22.52 -0.48
N VAL A 155 2.21 -22.25 -0.31
CA VAL A 155 3.20 -23.31 -0.06
C VAL A 155 2.88 -24.05 1.23
N GLY A 156 2.56 -23.32 2.32
CA GLY A 156 2.14 -23.89 3.59
C GLY A 156 0.95 -24.84 3.44
N LEU A 157 -0.08 -24.41 2.71
CA LEU A 157 -1.28 -25.20 2.42
C LEU A 157 -0.96 -26.50 1.66
N LEU A 158 0.03 -26.48 0.77
CA LEU A 158 0.42 -27.67 -0.01
C LEU A 158 1.20 -28.70 0.80
N VAL A 159 1.80 -28.31 1.93
CA VAL A 159 2.66 -29.19 2.75
C VAL A 159 2.03 -29.61 4.08
N THR A 160 0.81 -29.13 4.39
CA THR A 160 0.03 -29.47 5.59
C THR A 160 -1.25 -30.18 5.22
#